data_AF-A0A7C2ACE5-F1
#
_entry.id   AF-A0A7C2ACE5-F1
#
_cell.length_a   1.000
_cell.length_b   1.000
_cell.length_c   1.000
_cell.angle_alpha   90.00
_cell.angle_beta   90.00
_cell.angle_gamma   90.00
#
_symmetry.space_group_name_H-M   'P 1'
#
loop_
_entity.id
_entity.type
_entity.pdbx_description
1 polymer ?
#
loop_
_entity_poly.entity_id
_entity_poly.type
_entity_poly.pdbx_seq_one_letter_code
_entity_poly.pdbx_strand_id
1 'polypeptide(L)' 'MIKRLRIQNFKGWKDTGTVRMAPISLFFGVNSSGKSSIGQFLMMLKQTVESSDRKAVFYPGGKNSAVQLGSYLEMVFH' A
#
# COMPACT_ATOMS: atom_id res chain seq x y z
N MET A 1 -10.32 6.29 12.15
CA MET A 1 -10.45 6.75 10.74
C MET A 1 -9.21 7.54 10.35
N ILE A 2 -8.55 7.21 9.22
CA ILE A 2 -7.36 7.91 8.74
C ILE A 2 -7.77 9.31 8.25
N LYS A 3 -7.08 10.37 8.70
CA LYS A 3 -7.36 11.77 8.31
C LYS A 3 -6.29 12.37 7.40
N ARG A 4 -5.07 11.87 7.47
CA ARG A 4 -3.93 12.25 6.63
C ARG A 4 -3.15 11.00 6.27
N LEU A 5 -2.68 10.94 5.02
CA LEU A 5 -1.88 9.85 4.49
C LEU A 5 -0.70 10.45 3.74
N ARG A 6 0.51 9.93 3.97
CA ARG A 6 1.68 10.18 3.14
C ARG A 6 2.39 8.85 2.93
N ILE A 7 2.62 8.50 1.67
CA ILE A 7 3.32 7.28 1.29
C ILE A 7 4.59 7.70 0.56
N GLN A 8 5.71 7.07 0.91
CA GLN A 8 7.01 7.35 0.33
C GLN A 8 7.65 6.04 -0.12
N ASN A 9 8.41 6.10 -1.21
CA ASN A 9 9.18 4.99 -1.77
C ASN A 9 8.35 3.69 -1.92
N PHE A 10 7.16 3.79 -2.50
CA PHE A 10 6.28 2.65 -2.72
C PHE A 10 5.79 2.60 -4.18
N LYS A 11 6.26 1.60 -4.92
CA LYS A 11 6.03 1.48 -6.36
C LYS A 11 6.39 2.80 -7.07
N GLY A 12 5.52 3.28 -7.98
CA GLY A 12 5.73 4.55 -8.68
C GLY A 12 5.67 5.81 -7.82
N TRP A 13 5.37 5.73 -6.51
CA TRP A 13 5.34 6.90 -5.63
C TRP A 13 6.68 7.08 -4.92
N LYS A 14 7.47 8.06 -5.38
CA LYS A 14 8.58 8.59 -4.59
C LYS A 14 8.07 9.25 -3.30
N ASP A 15 7.05 10.10 -3.43
CA ASP A 15 6.34 10.73 -2.33
C ASP A 15 4.95 11.18 -2.81
N THR A 16 3.89 10.80 -2.10
CA THR A 16 2.53 11.28 -2.40
C THR A 16 2.29 12.72 -1.93
N GLY A 17 3.21 13.27 -1.12
CA GLY A 17 2.92 14.40 -0.26
C GLY A 17 1.87 14.04 0.79
N THR A 18 1.41 15.05 1.54
CA THR A 18 0.32 14.85 2.51
C THR A 18 -1.03 14.87 1.79
N VAL A 19 -1.67 13.71 1.73
CA VAL A 19 -3.04 13.54 1.22
C VAL A 19 -4.01 13.68 2.38
N ARG A 20 -4.94 14.63 2.28
CA ARG A 20 -6.07 14.75 3.20
C ARG A 20 -7.10 13.66 2.87
N MET A 21 -7.52 12.90 3.88
CA MET A 21 -8.51 11.83 3.73
C MET A 21 -9.87 12.29 4.28
N ALA A 22 -10.90 12.21 3.45
CA ALA A 22 -12.31 12.39 3.82
C ALA A 22 -13.00 11.02 3.99
N PRO A 23 -14.21 10.93 4.58
CA PRO A 23 -14.94 9.65 4.71
C PRO A 23 -15.05 8.87 3.40
N ILE A 24 -15.20 9.60 2.28
CA ILE A 24 -15.07 9.09 0.92
C ILE A 24 -14.01 9.95 0.22
N SER A 25 -12.98 9.31 -0.31
CA SER A 25 -11.90 9.97 -1.06
C SER A 25 -11.77 9.30 -2.42
N LEU A 26 -11.76 10.09 -3.51
CA LEU A 26 -11.63 9.60 -4.88
C LEU A 26 -10.23 9.95 -5.43
N PHE A 27 -9.57 8.98 -6.06
CA PHE A 27 -8.27 9.16 -6.70
C PHE A 27 -8.44 9.17 -8.23
N PHE A 28 -8.04 10.27 -8.88
CA PHE A 28 -8.13 10.48 -10.33
C PHE A 28 -6.73 10.55 -10.97
N GLY A 29 -6.68 10.32 -12.29
CA GLY A 29 -5.44 10.37 -13.07
C GLY A 29 -5.40 9.34 -14.20
N VAL A 30 -4.44 9.49 -15.11
CA VAL A 30 -4.25 8.63 -16.29
C VAL A 30 -3.94 7.18 -15.92
N ASN A 31 -4.18 6.23 -16.83
CA ASN A 31 -3.82 4.83 -16.61
C ASN A 31 -2.33 4.69 -16.24
N SER A 32 -2.05 3.73 -15.36
CA SER A 32 -0.70 3.48 -14.84
C SER A 32 -0.07 4.62 -14.02
N SER A 33 -0.81 5.68 -13.67
CA SER A 33 -0.30 6.77 -12.81
C SER A 33 -0.12 6.42 -11.32
N GLY A 34 -0.21 5.14 -10.94
CA GLY A 34 -0.05 4.72 -9.54
C GLY A 34 -1.29 4.87 -8.63
N LYS A 35 -2.50 5.12 -9.17
CA LYS A 35 -3.71 5.22 -8.33
C LYS A 35 -3.96 3.96 -7.49
N SER A 36 -3.88 2.79 -8.12
CA SER A 36 -4.11 1.50 -7.45
C SER A 36 -3.07 1.20 -6.38
N SER A 37 -1.85 1.76 -6.45
CA SER A 37 -0.82 1.49 -5.44
C SER A 37 -1.13 2.11 -4.09
N ILE A 38 -1.92 3.20 -4.03
CA ILE A 38 -2.39 3.76 -2.75
C ILE A 38 -3.28 2.74 -2.03
N GLY A 39 -4.26 2.17 -2.75
CA GLY A 39 -5.12 1.11 -2.20
C GLY A 39 -4.32 -0.14 -1.82
N GLN A 40 -3.36 -0.53 -2.66
CA GLN A 40 -2.52 -1.69 -2.38
C GLN A 40 -1.66 -1.53 -1.12
N PHE A 41 -1.12 -0.33 -0.89
CA PHE A 41 -0.38 -0.01 0.33
C PHE A 41 -1.27 -0.16 1.57
N LEU A 42 -2.48 0.42 1.54
CA LEU A 42 -3.43 0.32 2.66
C LEU A 42 -3.85 -1.13 2.92
N MET A 43 -4.06 -1.92 1.87
CA MET A 43 -4.39 -3.34 2.00
C MET A 43 -3.23 -4.16 2.57
N MET A 44 -1.98 -3.87 2.17
CA MET A 44 -0.79 -4.49 2.77
C MET A 44 -0.71 -4.22 4.27
N LEU A 45 -0.94 -2.97 4.71
CA LEU A 45 -0.97 -2.64 6.12
C LEU A 45 -2.07 -3.41 6.87
N LYS A 46 -3.28 -3.46 6.30
CA LYS A 46 -4.41 -4.20 6.89
C LYS A 46 -4.06 -5.68 7.07
N GLN A 47 -3.64 -6.37 6.00
CA GLN A 47 -3.32 -7.80 6.08
C GLN A 47 -2.09 -8.08 6.97
N THR A 48 -1.17 -7.13 7.11
CA THR A 48 -0.05 -7.22 8.07
C THR A 48 -0.57 -7.21 9.50
N VAL A 49 -1.46 -6.28 9.84
CA VAL A 49 -2.05 -6.18 11.20
C VAL A 49 -2.91 -7.39 11.53
N GLU A 50 -3.61 -7.94 10.54
CA GLU A 50 -4.47 -9.13 10.68
C GLU A 50 -3.69 -10.45 10.65
N SER A 51 -2.39 -10.42 10.33
CA SER A 51 -1.54 -11.61 10.29
C SER A 51 -1.40 -12.25 11.68
N SER A 52 -1.46 -13.58 11.74
CA SER A 52 -1.16 -14.34 12.95
C SER A 52 0.34 -14.33 13.27
N ASP A 53 1.19 -14.14 12.27
CA ASP A 53 2.63 -14.00 12.47
C ASP A 53 2.97 -12.59 12.99
N ARG A 54 3.21 -12.50 14.30
CA ARG A 54 3.59 -11.26 14.99
C ARG A 54 5.01 -10.81 14.70
N LYS A 55 5.85 -11.64 14.07
CA LYS A 55 7.23 -11.28 13.72
C LYS A 55 7.32 -10.61 12.34
N ALA A 56 6.28 -10.72 11.52
CA ALA A 56 6.24 -10.09 10.21
C ALA A 56 6.14 -8.56 10.35
N VAL A 57 7.15 -7.83 9.88
CA VAL A 57 7.14 -6.35 9.82
C VAL A 57 6.14 -5.86 8.77
N PHE A 58 6.17 -6.48 7.59
CA PHE A 58 5.17 -6.34 6.54
C PHE A 58 4.81 -7.71 5.99
N TYR A 59 3.52 -7.93 5.76
CA TYR A 59 3.03 -9.08 5.02
C TYR A 59 2.67 -8.63 3.59
N PRO A 60 3.56 -8.81 2.60
CA PRO A 60 3.32 -8.37 1.23
C PRO A 60 2.32 -9.24 0.48
N GLY A 61 1.95 -10.40 1.02
CA GLY A 61 0.88 -11.25 0.53
C GLY A 61 1.32 -12.64 0.06
N GLY A 62 0.32 -13.49 -0.21
CA GLY A 62 0.46 -14.85 -0.70
C GLY A 62 -0.76 -15.25 -1.55
N LYS A 63 -0.94 -16.55 -1.78
CA LYS A 63 -1.93 -17.08 -2.73
C LYS A 63 -3.39 -16.63 -2.49
N ASN A 64 -3.73 -16.26 -1.25
CA ASN A 64 -5.09 -15.90 -0.84
C ASN A 64 -5.17 -14.51 -0.16
N SER A 65 -4.13 -13.67 -0.29
CA SER A 65 -4.15 -12.34 0.30
C SER A 65 -4.84 -11.34 -0.61
N ALA A 66 -5.42 -10.29 -0.01
CA ALA A 66 -6.12 -9.25 -0.76
C ALA A 66 -5.18 -8.47 -1.70
N VAL A 67 -3.90 -8.37 -1.35
CA VAL A 67 -2.84 -7.90 -2.25
C VAL A 67 -1.64 -8.83 -2.20
N GLN A 68 -0.99 -8.98 -3.34
CA GLN A 68 0.28 -9.68 -3.48
C GLN A 68 1.30 -8.72 -4.10
N LEU A 69 2.32 -8.37 -3.32
CA LEU A 69 3.33 -7.36 -3.66
C LEU A 69 4.71 -7.98 -3.94
N GLY A 70 4.79 -9.31 -3.92
CA GLY A 70 6.03 -10.04 -4.10
C GLY A 70 6.79 -10.26 -2.79
N SER A 71 8.02 -10.70 -2.93
CA SER A 71 8.99 -10.81 -1.84
C SER A 71 9.60 -9.45 -1.49
N TYR A 72 10.31 -9.40 -0.36
CA TYR A 72 11.12 -8.22 0.00
C TYR A 72 12.08 -7.81 -1.12
N LEU A 73 12.72 -8.78 -1.78
CA LEU A 73 13.69 -8.49 -2.83
C LEU A 73 13.04 -7.82 -4.03
N GLU A 74 11.86 -8.28 -4.42
CA GLU A 74 11.07 -7.69 -5.51
C GLU A 74 10.55 -6.29 -5.16
N MET A 75 10.31 -5.99 -3.88
CA MET A 75 9.84 -4.66 -3.47
C MET A 75 10.95 -3.61 -3.35
N VAL A 76 12.18 -4.05 -3.07
CA VAL A 76 13.30 -3.15 -2.74
C VAL A 76 14.30 -3.01 -3.88
N PHE A 77 14.52 -4.08 -4.65
CA PHE A 77 15.55 -4.13 -5.69
C PHE A 77 15.01 -4.14 -7.12
N HIS A 78 13.69 -4.22 -7.30
CA HIS A 78 13.01 -4.19 -8.61
C HIS A 78 11.96 -3.08 -8.65
#